data_AF-A0A8H5UN12-F1
#
_entry.id   AF-A0A8H5UN12-F1
#
_cell.length_a   1.000
_cell.length_b   1.000
_cell.length_c   1.000
_cell.angle_alpha   90.00
_cell.angle_beta   90.00
_cell.angle_gamma   90.00
#
_symmetry.space_group_name_H-M   'P 1'
#
loop_
_entity.id
_entity.type
_entity.pdbx_description
1 polymer ?
#
loop_
_entity_poly.entity_id
_entity_poly.type
_entity_poly.pdbx_seq_one_letter_code
_entity_poly.pdbx_strand_id
1 'polypeptide(L)'
;MEYVTDDRVLKVLRRFKESQITLVEWETPLLQRLGYPLAPQSDLLFLIPDEQINNARHIAGNVGLQDDNGPPSYMAEYAQKGCRYVFGESSHKFVLVPISWTGIQQKELSAVHSPLLPCPLWTVPVPAFCAAYLRIIMKEHAGSTVRLMANADLASVIGYSMFDMSYEGDYMPTPEDLEHLDAAEKERMAKKDALEMENALSSIMRWRFTGETEWARDMMLQIES
;
A
#
# COMPACT_ATOMS: atom_id res chain seq x y z
N MET A 1 9.69 -10.40 8.39
CA MET A 1 9.81 -8.97 8.76
C MET A 1 10.81 -8.90 9.89
N GLU A 2 11.92 -8.22 9.70
CA GLU A 2 12.95 -8.06 10.74
C GLU A 2 12.43 -7.12 11.85
N TYR A 3 12.88 -7.35 13.07
CA TYR A 3 12.53 -6.50 14.20
C TYR A 3 13.23 -5.14 14.06
N VAL A 4 12.50 -4.06 14.29
CA VAL A 4 13.10 -2.72 14.39
C VAL A 4 13.95 -2.68 15.66
N THR A 5 15.27 -2.66 15.50
CA THR A 5 16.23 -2.67 16.61
C THR A 5 16.89 -1.31 16.86
N ASP A 6 16.70 -0.32 15.98
CA ASP A 6 17.26 1.02 16.20
C ASP A 6 16.55 1.71 17.38
N ASP A 7 17.32 1.96 18.44
CA ASP A 7 16.85 2.57 19.68
C ASP A 7 16.19 3.94 19.49
N ARG A 8 16.65 4.73 18.50
CA ARG A 8 16.06 6.05 18.21
C ARG A 8 14.66 5.86 17.63
N VAL A 9 14.50 4.96 16.68
CA VAL A 9 13.17 4.64 16.11
C VAL A 9 12.24 4.11 17.19
N LEU A 10 12.69 3.16 18.01
CA LEU A 10 11.89 2.63 19.12
C LEU A 10 11.51 3.72 20.13
N LYS A 11 12.36 4.72 20.35
CA LYS A 11 12.06 5.87 21.21
C LYS A 11 11.07 6.83 20.55
N VAL A 12 11.17 7.09 19.25
CA VAL A 12 10.17 7.87 18.49
C VAL A 12 8.81 7.20 18.56
N LEU A 13 8.72 5.90 18.27
CA LEU A 13 7.45 5.17 18.28
C LEU A 13 6.81 5.13 19.68
N ARG A 14 7.61 5.01 20.75
CA ARG A 14 7.12 5.16 22.13
C ARG A 14 6.57 6.56 22.41
N ARG A 15 7.30 7.61 21.99
CA ARG A 15 6.85 9.01 22.12
C ARG A 15 5.59 9.30 21.31
N PHE A 16 5.44 8.68 20.14
CA PHE A 16 4.22 8.74 19.34
C PHE A 16 3.03 8.14 20.09
N LYS A 17 3.21 6.96 20.70
CA LYS A 17 2.19 6.35 21.56
C LYS A 17 1.82 7.24 22.75
N GLU A 18 2.80 7.78 23.47
CA GLU A 18 2.58 8.70 24.59
C GLU A 18 1.83 9.96 24.18
N SER A 19 2.11 10.47 22.98
CA SER A 19 1.48 11.67 22.41
C SER A 19 0.19 11.37 21.64
N GLN A 20 -0.28 10.12 21.67
CA GLN A 20 -1.47 9.65 20.94
C GLN A 20 -1.44 9.95 19.43
N ILE A 21 -0.25 9.92 18.83
CA ILE A 21 -0.10 10.06 17.38
C ILE A 21 -0.64 8.80 16.72
N THR A 22 -1.56 8.99 15.80
CA THR A 22 -2.15 7.93 14.98
C THR A 22 -1.19 7.60 13.85
N LEU A 23 -0.82 6.33 13.73
CA LEU A 23 0.05 5.81 12.69
C LEU A 23 -0.77 4.87 11.82
N VAL A 24 -0.97 5.24 10.55
CA VAL A 24 -1.60 4.36 9.56
C VAL A 24 -0.50 3.80 8.68
N GLU A 25 -0.39 2.46 8.59
CA GLU A 25 0.57 1.81 7.69
C GLU A 25 0.35 2.23 6.24
N TRP A 26 1.44 2.44 5.49
CA TRP A 26 1.40 2.90 4.11
C TRP A 26 2.46 2.22 3.23
N GLU A 27 2.24 2.15 1.92
CA GLU A 27 3.12 1.50 0.93
C GLU A 27 3.56 0.09 1.35
N THR A 28 4.86 -0.27 1.33
CA THR A 28 5.34 -1.64 1.53
C THR A 28 4.67 -2.37 2.72
N PRO A 29 4.64 -1.82 3.97
CA PRO A 29 3.89 -2.42 5.07
C PRO A 29 2.40 -2.68 4.78
N LEU A 30 1.71 -1.73 4.14
CA LEU A 30 0.30 -1.86 3.79
C LEU A 30 0.11 -2.90 2.67
N LEU A 31 0.91 -2.85 1.62
CA LEU A 31 0.88 -3.79 0.51
C LEU A 31 1.04 -5.25 1.00
N GLN A 32 2.01 -5.48 1.88
CA GLN A 32 2.20 -6.79 2.53
C GLN A 32 0.97 -7.22 3.33
N ARG A 33 0.35 -6.30 4.08
CA ARG A 33 -0.86 -6.59 4.83
C ARG A 33 -2.05 -6.92 3.92
N LEU A 34 -2.12 -6.30 2.75
CA LEU A 34 -3.16 -6.55 1.75
C LEU A 34 -2.90 -7.82 0.93
N GLY A 35 -1.83 -8.58 1.23
CA GLY A 35 -1.55 -9.89 0.64
C GLY A 35 -0.56 -9.87 -0.52
N TYR A 36 0.07 -8.72 -0.82
CA TYR A 36 1.08 -8.65 -1.88
C TYR A 36 2.43 -9.21 -1.37
N PRO A 37 3.00 -10.28 -1.98
CA PRO A 37 4.19 -10.95 -1.47
C PRO A 37 5.47 -10.15 -1.78
N LEU A 38 5.71 -9.11 -1.00
CA LEU A 38 6.95 -8.34 -1.05
C LEU A 38 7.99 -8.94 -0.12
N ALA A 39 9.26 -8.89 -0.55
CA ALA A 39 10.39 -9.19 0.33
C ALA A 39 10.28 -8.33 1.61
N PRO A 40 10.50 -8.92 2.80
CA PRO A 40 10.47 -8.16 4.04
C PRO A 40 11.44 -6.97 3.98
N GLN A 41 10.92 -5.76 4.20
CA GLN A 41 11.71 -4.55 4.31
C GLN A 41 11.53 -3.97 5.71
N SER A 42 12.59 -3.39 6.25
CA SER A 42 12.59 -2.77 7.59
C SER A 42 12.18 -1.29 7.55
N ASP A 43 11.91 -0.76 6.36
CA ASP A 43 11.47 0.62 6.18
C ASP A 43 10.07 0.84 6.75
N LEU A 44 9.86 2.00 7.34
CA LEU A 44 8.66 2.37 8.08
C LEU A 44 7.99 3.56 7.41
N LEU A 45 6.84 3.31 6.79
CA LEU A 45 6.06 4.33 6.09
C LEU A 45 4.70 4.47 6.74
N PHE A 46 4.38 5.69 7.17
CA PHE A 46 3.13 5.98 7.87
C PHE A 46 2.41 7.19 7.28
N LEU A 47 1.09 7.08 7.16
CA LEU A 47 0.21 8.24 7.12
C LEU A 47 -0.11 8.70 8.54
N ILE A 48 -0.13 10.01 8.72
CA ILE A 48 -0.37 10.71 9.97
C ILE A 48 -1.54 11.68 9.76
N PRO A 49 -2.48 11.81 10.70
CA PRO A 49 -3.47 12.89 10.64
C PRO A 49 -2.80 14.26 10.48
N ASP A 50 -3.34 15.09 9.59
CA ASP A 50 -2.74 16.37 9.20
C ASP A 50 -2.43 17.29 10.38
N GLU A 51 -3.30 17.31 11.38
CA GLU A 51 -3.14 18.10 12.60
C GLU A 51 -2.00 17.58 13.51
N GLN A 52 -1.61 16.31 13.34
CA GLN A 52 -0.57 15.66 14.14
C GLN A 52 0.81 15.68 13.47
N ILE A 53 0.91 15.96 12.16
CA ILE A 53 2.17 15.85 11.39
C ILE A 53 3.30 16.72 11.96
N ASN A 54 2.99 17.95 12.39
CA ASN A 54 3.99 18.86 12.94
C ASN A 54 4.51 18.38 14.29
N ASN A 55 3.63 17.81 15.12
CA ASN A 55 4.03 17.21 16.39
C ASN A 55 4.90 15.96 16.17
N ALA A 56 4.50 15.11 15.21
CA ALA A 56 5.27 13.93 14.83
C ALA A 56 6.69 14.29 14.35
N ARG A 57 6.81 15.30 13.48
CA ARG A 57 8.08 15.87 13.01
C ARG A 57 8.95 16.36 14.18
N HIS A 58 8.37 17.13 15.09
CA HIS A 58 9.08 17.66 16.26
C HIS A 58 9.60 16.55 17.17
N ILE A 59 8.80 15.51 17.42
CA ILE A 59 9.24 14.35 18.20
C ILE A 59 10.38 13.60 17.50
N ALA A 60 10.27 13.34 16.20
CA ALA A 60 11.31 12.67 15.42
C ALA A 60 12.64 13.45 15.45
N GLY A 61 12.57 14.76 15.21
CA GLY A 61 13.73 15.65 15.28
C GLY A 61 14.37 15.71 16.67
N ASN A 62 13.58 15.81 17.73
CA ASN A 62 14.09 15.85 19.11
C ASN A 62 14.77 14.55 19.58
N VAL A 63 14.37 13.41 18.99
CA VAL A 63 15.02 12.13 19.27
C VAL A 63 16.31 11.96 18.46
N GLY A 64 16.54 12.81 17.45
CA GLY A 64 17.76 12.82 16.64
C GLY A 64 17.72 11.86 15.46
N LEU A 65 16.53 11.58 14.91
CA LEU A 65 16.45 10.97 13.57
C LEU A 65 17.02 11.95 12.54
N GLN A 66 17.85 11.44 11.63
CA GLN A 66 18.51 12.26 10.61
C GLN A 66 17.61 12.39 9.40
N ASP A 67 17.49 13.61 8.86
CA ASP A 67 16.72 13.84 7.64
C ASP A 67 17.35 13.06 6.46
N ASP A 68 16.50 12.40 5.68
CA ASP A 68 16.91 11.78 4.42
C ASP A 68 17.01 12.87 3.34
N ASN A 69 18.20 13.11 2.82
CA ASN A 69 18.46 14.01 1.69
C ASN A 69 18.70 13.27 0.36
N GLY A 70 18.60 11.93 0.37
CA GLY A 70 18.76 11.09 -0.81
C GLY A 70 17.60 11.20 -1.80
N PRO A 71 17.74 10.60 -3.00
CA PRO A 71 16.63 10.51 -3.94
C PRO A 71 15.45 9.73 -3.33
N PRO A 72 14.21 10.11 -3.65
CA PRO A 72 13.02 9.35 -3.26
C PRO A 72 13.09 7.90 -3.76
N SER A 73 12.72 6.97 -2.89
CA SER A 73 12.58 5.54 -3.20
C SER A 73 11.13 5.08 -3.16
N TYR A 74 10.30 5.80 -2.39
CA TYR A 74 8.88 5.53 -2.21
C TYR A 74 8.01 6.67 -2.75
N MET A 75 6.78 6.33 -3.12
CA MET A 75 5.77 7.28 -3.59
C MET A 75 5.47 8.35 -2.53
N ALA A 76 5.36 7.96 -1.26
CA ALA A 76 5.09 8.86 -0.14
C ALA A 76 6.15 9.95 0.02
N GLU A 77 7.38 9.70 -0.38
CA GLU A 77 8.47 10.69 -0.29
C GLU A 77 8.28 11.89 -1.23
N TYR A 78 7.41 11.76 -2.24
CA TYR A 78 7.05 12.88 -3.12
C TYR A 78 5.97 13.79 -2.53
N ALA A 79 5.36 13.42 -1.40
CA ALA A 79 4.37 14.25 -0.74
C ALA A 79 5.03 15.50 -0.12
N GLN A 80 4.69 16.68 -0.63
CA GLN A 80 5.34 17.96 -0.26
C GLN A 80 5.36 18.28 1.24
N LYS A 81 4.37 17.78 1.99
CA LYS A 81 4.23 18.02 3.44
C LYS A 81 4.76 16.86 4.30
N GLY A 82 5.35 15.85 3.67
CA GLY A 82 5.93 14.70 4.35
C GLY A 82 7.21 15.04 5.12
N CYS A 83 7.69 14.06 5.88
CA CYS A 83 8.98 14.06 6.55
C CYS A 83 9.68 12.75 6.20
N ARG A 84 10.99 12.81 5.93
CA ARG A 84 11.77 11.64 5.56
C ARG A 84 12.99 11.59 6.45
N TYR A 85 13.22 10.43 7.05
CA TYR A 85 14.38 10.20 7.90
C TYR A 85 15.05 8.88 7.52
N VAL A 86 16.32 8.75 7.89
CA VAL A 86 17.06 7.48 7.82
C VAL A 86 17.42 6.97 9.21
N PHE A 87 17.50 5.65 9.35
CA PHE A 87 17.91 4.98 10.58
C PHE A 87 18.64 3.66 10.33
N GLY A 88 19.29 3.12 11.36
CA GLY A 88 20.13 1.93 11.25
C GLY A 88 21.39 2.11 10.40
N GLU A 89 22.24 1.09 10.37
CA GLU A 89 23.47 1.08 9.57
C GLU A 89 23.19 0.95 8.07
N SER A 90 22.05 0.32 7.71
CA SER A 90 21.61 0.12 6.33
C SER A 90 20.83 1.31 5.75
N SER A 91 20.75 2.44 6.47
CA SER A 91 20.01 3.64 6.05
C SER A 91 18.54 3.35 5.71
N HIS A 92 17.86 2.54 6.54
CA HIS A 92 16.43 2.29 6.42
C HIS A 92 15.61 3.57 6.52
N LYS A 93 14.51 3.62 5.78
CA LYS A 93 13.69 4.84 5.69
C LYS A 93 12.60 4.87 6.75
N PHE A 94 12.41 6.04 7.36
CA PHE A 94 11.28 6.36 8.23
C PHE A 94 10.54 7.56 7.64
N VAL A 95 9.38 7.31 7.02
CA VAL A 95 8.63 8.28 6.22
C VAL A 95 7.28 8.57 6.87
N LEU A 96 6.99 9.85 7.05
CA LEU A 96 5.73 10.35 7.63
C LEU A 96 5.03 11.26 6.64
N VAL A 97 3.77 10.98 6.29
CA VAL A 97 3.03 11.77 5.31
C VAL A 97 1.65 12.13 5.85
N PRO A 98 1.11 13.34 5.59
CA PRO A 98 -0.27 13.65 5.96
C PRO A 98 -1.28 12.74 5.25
N ILE A 99 -2.25 12.23 6.01
CA ILE A 99 -3.29 11.34 5.49
C ILE A 99 -4.14 12.01 4.39
N SER A 100 -4.35 13.33 4.45
CA SER A 100 -5.11 14.08 3.43
C SER A 100 -4.52 13.98 2.03
N TRP A 101 -3.22 13.69 1.90
CA TRP A 101 -2.58 13.50 0.59
C TRP A 101 -3.25 12.37 -0.20
N THR A 102 -3.61 11.29 0.50
CA THR A 102 -4.27 10.09 -0.06
C THR A 102 -5.78 10.24 -0.19
N GLY A 103 -6.39 11.13 0.60
CA GLY A 103 -7.85 11.27 0.70
C GLY A 103 -8.55 10.16 1.48
N ILE A 104 -7.80 9.31 2.21
CA ILE A 104 -8.34 8.33 3.15
C ILE A 104 -9.04 9.06 4.31
N GLN A 105 -10.18 8.52 4.72
CA GLN A 105 -10.99 9.07 5.79
C GLN A 105 -10.83 8.25 7.08
N GLN A 106 -10.98 8.91 8.23
CA GLN A 106 -10.85 8.26 9.54
C GLN A 106 -11.76 7.02 9.71
N LYS A 107 -12.98 7.08 9.13
CA LYS A 107 -13.95 5.96 9.18
C LYS A 107 -13.52 4.73 8.36
N GLU A 108 -12.54 4.88 7.46
CA GLU A 108 -11.98 3.80 6.66
C GLU A 108 -10.82 3.10 7.38
N LEU A 109 -10.36 3.65 8.51
CA LEU A 109 -9.25 3.10 9.28
C LEU A 109 -9.71 1.96 10.20
N SER A 110 -8.89 0.91 10.25
CA SER A 110 -9.06 -0.22 11.16
C SER A 110 -7.83 -0.38 12.03
N ALA A 111 -8.03 -0.47 13.35
CA ALA A 111 -6.92 -0.68 14.29
C ALA A 111 -6.36 -2.09 14.12
N VAL A 112 -5.04 -2.22 14.14
CA VAL A 112 -4.32 -3.48 14.08
C VAL A 112 -3.32 -3.59 15.22
N HIS A 113 -3.21 -4.79 15.79
CA HIS A 113 -2.20 -5.09 16.78
C HIS A 113 -0.93 -5.56 16.07
N SER A 114 0.14 -4.77 16.16
CA SER A 114 1.45 -5.19 15.68
C SER A 114 2.27 -5.73 16.85
N PRO A 115 2.71 -7.00 16.82
CA PRO A 115 3.65 -7.51 17.81
C PRO A 115 5.06 -6.93 17.64
N LEU A 116 5.32 -6.23 16.53
CA LEU A 116 6.66 -5.77 16.15
C LEU A 116 6.92 -4.31 16.56
N LEU A 117 5.88 -3.47 16.59
CA LEU A 117 6.02 -2.05 16.89
C LEU A 117 5.44 -1.71 18.28
N PRO A 118 6.09 -0.85 19.08
CA PRO A 118 5.65 -0.54 20.44
C PRO A 118 4.47 0.45 20.50
N CYS A 119 3.74 0.64 19.40
CA CYS A 119 2.69 1.64 19.23
C CYS A 119 1.44 1.05 18.56
N PRO A 120 0.23 1.58 18.84
CA PRO A 120 -0.96 1.21 18.09
C PRO A 120 -0.82 1.58 16.62
N LEU A 121 -1.14 0.65 15.73
CA LEU A 121 -1.15 0.87 14.29
C LEU A 121 -2.57 0.81 13.75
N TRP A 122 -2.77 1.51 12.66
CA TRP A 122 -4.00 1.50 11.88
C TRP A 122 -3.67 1.05 10.46
N THR A 123 -4.66 0.50 9.80
CA THR A 123 -4.57 0.09 8.40
C THR A 123 -5.87 0.44 7.67
N VAL A 124 -5.91 0.18 6.37
CA VAL A 124 -7.10 0.33 5.54
C VAL A 124 -7.41 -0.98 4.82
N PRO A 125 -8.68 -1.28 4.55
CA PRO A 125 -9.05 -2.42 3.73
C PRO A 125 -8.76 -2.13 2.24
N VAL A 126 -8.69 -3.19 1.41
CA VAL A 126 -8.45 -3.11 -0.04
C VAL A 126 -9.29 -2.03 -0.74
N PRO A 127 -10.60 -1.85 -0.48
CA PRO A 127 -11.40 -0.83 -1.16
C PRO A 127 -10.92 0.60 -0.89
N ALA A 128 -10.55 0.90 0.35
CA ALA A 128 -10.03 2.21 0.73
C ALA A 128 -8.63 2.44 0.17
N PHE A 129 -7.78 1.40 0.13
CA PHE A 129 -6.50 1.43 -0.58
C PHE A 129 -6.69 1.76 -2.07
N CYS A 130 -7.57 1.04 -2.78
CA CYS A 130 -7.82 1.27 -4.20
C CYS A 130 -8.32 2.69 -4.48
N ALA A 131 -9.28 3.17 -3.67
CA ALA A 131 -9.78 4.54 -3.80
C ALA A 131 -8.69 5.59 -3.54
N ALA A 132 -7.81 5.37 -2.56
CA ALA A 132 -6.68 6.25 -2.28
C ALA A 132 -5.69 6.32 -3.46
N TYR A 133 -5.29 5.17 -3.99
CA TYR A 133 -4.36 5.08 -5.11
C TYR A 133 -4.94 5.67 -6.40
N LEU A 134 -6.22 5.41 -6.71
CA LEU A 134 -6.90 6.05 -7.84
C LEU A 134 -6.92 7.58 -7.72
N ARG A 135 -7.18 8.12 -6.52
CA ARG A 135 -7.10 9.58 -6.31
C ARG A 135 -5.70 10.13 -6.56
N ILE A 136 -4.65 9.42 -6.12
CA ILE A 136 -3.26 9.82 -6.38
C ILE A 136 -3.00 9.81 -7.89
N ILE A 137 -3.34 8.72 -8.58
CA ILE A 137 -3.18 8.57 -10.04
C ILE A 137 -3.89 9.70 -10.81
N MET A 138 -5.10 10.09 -10.38
CA MET A 138 -5.89 11.15 -11.02
C MET A 138 -5.35 12.56 -10.74
N LYS A 139 -4.74 12.80 -9.57
CA LYS A 139 -4.14 14.10 -9.22
C LYS A 139 -2.80 14.31 -9.92
N GLU A 140 -2.09 13.23 -10.23
CA GLU A 140 -0.76 13.27 -10.81
C GLU A 140 -0.77 13.36 -12.34
N HIS A 141 0.20 14.11 -12.88
CA HIS A 141 0.35 14.25 -14.33
C HIS A 141 0.78 12.94 -14.98
N ALA A 142 0.40 12.78 -16.26
CA ALA A 142 0.81 11.63 -17.06
C ALA A 142 2.34 11.57 -17.19
N GLY A 143 2.93 10.39 -16.98
CA GLY A 143 4.38 10.17 -17.02
C GLY A 143 5.13 10.51 -15.74
N SER A 144 4.45 10.98 -14.69
CA SER A 144 5.09 11.19 -13.39
C SER A 144 5.50 9.87 -12.73
N THR A 145 6.63 9.87 -12.02
CA THR A 145 7.10 8.71 -11.25
C THR A 145 6.07 8.25 -10.22
N VAL A 146 5.42 9.19 -9.52
CA VAL A 146 4.37 8.91 -8.53
C VAL A 146 3.22 8.13 -9.17
N ARG A 147 2.74 8.58 -10.34
CA ARG A 147 1.66 7.88 -11.05
C ARG A 147 2.08 6.51 -11.54
N LEU A 148 3.31 6.34 -12.02
CA LEU A 148 3.84 5.05 -12.45
C LEU A 148 3.89 4.05 -11.28
N MET A 149 4.42 4.47 -10.13
CA MET A 149 4.48 3.64 -8.92
C MET A 149 3.08 3.29 -8.41
N ALA A 150 2.18 4.29 -8.34
CA ALA A 150 0.80 4.08 -7.92
C ALA A 150 0.06 3.08 -8.81
N ASN A 151 0.23 3.17 -10.14
CA ASN A 151 -0.35 2.21 -11.07
C ASN A 151 0.17 0.79 -10.83
N ALA A 152 1.48 0.63 -10.64
CA ALA A 152 2.10 -0.68 -10.43
C ALA A 152 1.63 -1.34 -9.12
N ASP A 153 1.62 -0.59 -8.02
CA ASP A 153 1.13 -1.04 -6.72
C ASP A 153 -0.36 -1.39 -6.76
N LEU A 154 -1.19 -0.53 -7.38
CA LEU A 154 -2.63 -0.75 -7.51
C LEU A 154 -2.92 -2.02 -8.30
N ALA A 155 -2.28 -2.19 -9.46
CA ALA A 155 -2.42 -3.39 -10.29
C ALA A 155 -1.97 -4.65 -9.54
N SER A 156 -0.90 -4.55 -8.75
CA SER A 156 -0.39 -5.67 -7.95
C SER A 156 -1.39 -6.09 -6.87
N VAL A 157 -1.90 -5.14 -6.07
CA VAL A 157 -2.89 -5.47 -5.02
C VAL A 157 -4.17 -6.02 -5.63
N ILE A 158 -4.67 -5.42 -6.72
CA ILE A 158 -5.83 -5.92 -7.45
C ILE A 158 -5.59 -7.37 -7.87
N GLY A 159 -4.49 -7.64 -8.58
CA GLY A 159 -4.14 -8.99 -9.05
C GLY A 159 -4.09 -10.02 -7.92
N TYR A 160 -3.37 -9.73 -6.84
CA TYR A 160 -3.25 -10.65 -5.71
C TYR A 160 -4.50 -10.76 -4.85
N SER A 161 -5.38 -9.76 -4.85
CA SER A 161 -6.66 -9.80 -4.13
C SER A 161 -7.75 -10.55 -4.87
N MET A 162 -7.60 -10.73 -6.19
CA MET A 162 -8.65 -11.25 -7.08
C MET A 162 -8.33 -12.62 -7.64
N PHE A 163 -7.06 -12.89 -7.93
CA PHE A 163 -6.62 -14.15 -8.52
C PHE A 163 -5.91 -14.99 -7.46
N ASP A 164 -6.10 -16.31 -7.55
CA ASP A 164 -5.34 -17.24 -6.73
C ASP A 164 -3.90 -17.32 -7.24
N MET A 165 -3.06 -16.43 -6.73
CA MET A 165 -1.63 -16.37 -7.05
C MET A 165 -0.80 -17.34 -6.20
N SER A 166 -1.42 -18.26 -5.45
CA SER A 166 -0.70 -19.25 -4.62
C SER A 166 0.00 -20.33 -5.43
N TYR A 167 -0.33 -20.47 -6.72
CA TYR A 167 0.39 -21.28 -7.68
C TYR A 167 1.54 -20.46 -8.30
N GLU A 168 2.60 -20.25 -7.53
CA GLU A 168 3.90 -19.83 -8.08
C GLU A 168 4.43 -20.93 -9.02
N GLY A 169 4.06 -20.88 -10.30
CA GLY A 169 4.59 -21.79 -11.31
C GLY A 169 3.75 -21.96 -12.58
N ASP A 170 2.42 -21.82 -12.49
CA ASP A 170 1.54 -21.78 -13.66
C ASP A 170 1.17 -20.31 -13.92
N TYR A 171 2.09 -19.59 -14.54
CA TYR A 171 1.77 -18.26 -15.08
C TYR A 171 0.56 -18.39 -16.02
N MET A 172 -0.23 -17.32 -16.14
CA MET A 172 -1.10 -17.14 -17.31
C MET A 172 -0.24 -17.44 -18.54
N PRO A 173 -0.58 -18.48 -19.33
CA PRO A 173 0.29 -18.93 -20.40
C PRO A 173 0.45 -17.81 -21.40
N THR A 174 1.68 -17.63 -21.84
CA THR A 174 1.99 -16.69 -22.91
C THR A 174 1.33 -17.16 -24.21
N PRO A 175 1.08 -16.26 -25.18
CA PRO A 175 0.60 -16.65 -26.51
C PRO A 175 1.41 -17.82 -27.11
N GLU A 176 2.71 -17.84 -26.85
CA GLU A 176 3.63 -18.91 -27.26
C GLU A 176 3.36 -20.24 -26.55
N ASP A 177 3.04 -20.23 -25.25
CA ASP A 177 2.65 -21.43 -24.50
C ASP A 177 1.33 -22.02 -25.03
N LEU A 178 0.40 -21.14 -25.46
CA LEU A 178 -0.89 -21.53 -26.02
C LEU A 178 -0.75 -22.21 -27.38
N GLU A 179 0.28 -21.94 -28.18
CA GLU A 179 0.43 -22.57 -29.50
C GLU A 179 0.57 -24.11 -29.41
N HIS A 180 1.16 -24.60 -28.33
CA HIS A 180 1.44 -26.03 -28.11
C HIS A 180 0.29 -26.82 -27.48
N LEU A 181 -0.75 -26.14 -26.97
CA LEU A 181 -1.90 -26.79 -26.34
C LEU A 181 -2.92 -27.27 -27.38
N ASP A 182 -3.53 -28.42 -27.07
CA ASP A 182 -4.66 -28.90 -27.88
C ASP A 182 -5.92 -28.06 -27.68
N ALA A 183 -6.92 -28.25 -28.55
CA ALA A 183 -8.14 -27.45 -28.51
C ALA A 183 -8.95 -27.64 -27.20
N ALA A 184 -8.88 -28.83 -26.58
CA ALA A 184 -9.61 -29.13 -25.35
C ALA A 184 -8.94 -28.47 -24.13
N GLU A 185 -7.61 -28.43 -24.10
CA GLU A 185 -6.83 -27.73 -23.09
C GLU A 185 -7.02 -26.22 -23.15
N LYS A 186 -7.01 -25.64 -24.37
CA LYS A 186 -7.35 -24.23 -24.61
C LYS A 186 -8.75 -23.89 -24.11
N GLU A 187 -9.74 -24.73 -24.41
CA GLU A 187 -11.12 -24.51 -23.95
C GLU A 187 -11.25 -24.62 -22.42
N ARG A 188 -10.58 -25.60 -21.81
CA ARG A 188 -10.57 -25.76 -20.35
C ARG A 188 -9.97 -24.55 -19.65
N MET A 189 -8.88 -24.00 -20.20
CA MET A 189 -8.19 -22.83 -19.68
C MET A 189 -9.05 -21.57 -19.82
N ALA A 190 -9.61 -21.32 -21.01
CA ALA A 190 -10.52 -20.19 -21.21
C ALA A 190 -11.73 -20.22 -20.26
N LYS A 191 -12.28 -21.40 -19.96
CA LYS A 191 -13.35 -21.56 -18.95
C LYS A 191 -12.87 -21.27 -17.53
N LYS A 192 -11.65 -21.68 -17.19
CA LYS A 192 -11.03 -21.39 -15.88
C LYS A 192 -10.82 -19.88 -15.73
N ASP A 193 -10.21 -19.23 -16.72
CA ASP A 193 -9.95 -17.79 -16.72
C ASP A 193 -11.26 -16.98 -16.63
N ALA A 194 -12.29 -17.37 -17.39
CA ALA A 194 -13.60 -16.74 -17.32
C ALA A 194 -14.24 -16.87 -15.93
N LEU A 195 -14.11 -18.04 -15.29
CA LEU A 195 -14.62 -18.25 -13.93
C LEU A 195 -13.83 -17.45 -12.89
N GLU A 196 -12.51 -17.36 -13.02
CA GLU A 196 -11.67 -16.52 -12.15
C GLU A 196 -12.04 -15.05 -12.31
N MET A 197 -12.26 -14.57 -13.53
CA MET A 197 -12.73 -13.21 -13.80
C MET A 197 -14.12 -12.96 -13.21
N GLU A 198 -15.07 -13.88 -13.34
CA GLU A 198 -16.41 -13.76 -12.73
C GLU A 198 -16.34 -13.72 -11.20
N ASN A 199 -15.45 -14.51 -10.61
CA ASN A 199 -15.20 -14.50 -9.16
C ASN A 199 -14.56 -13.19 -8.70
N ALA A 200 -13.59 -12.66 -9.46
CA ALA A 200 -12.95 -11.37 -9.22
C ALA A 200 -13.97 -10.23 -9.24
N LEU A 201 -14.77 -10.13 -10.31
CA LEU A 201 -15.85 -9.14 -10.44
C LEU A 201 -16.87 -9.27 -9.30
N SER A 202 -17.27 -10.49 -8.96
CA SER A 202 -18.17 -10.77 -7.84
C SER A 202 -17.58 -10.32 -6.50
N SER A 203 -16.26 -10.44 -6.32
CA SER A 203 -15.53 -9.96 -5.14
C SER A 203 -15.57 -8.42 -5.06
N ILE A 204 -15.21 -7.71 -6.14
CA ILE A 204 -15.26 -6.25 -6.22
C ILE A 204 -16.66 -5.71 -5.92
N MET A 205 -17.69 -6.35 -6.46
CA MET A 205 -19.08 -5.95 -6.24
C MET A 205 -19.51 -6.09 -4.78
N ARG A 206 -18.89 -6.99 -4.01
CA ARG A 206 -19.13 -7.18 -2.57
C ARG A 206 -18.31 -6.24 -1.70
N TRP A 207 -17.29 -5.57 -2.24
CA TRP A 207 -16.49 -4.62 -1.49
C TRP A 207 -17.34 -3.43 -1.03
N ARG A 208 -17.17 -3.08 0.24
CA ARG A 208 -17.89 -1.97 0.86
C ARG A 208 -17.09 -0.69 0.69
N PHE A 209 -17.51 0.10 -0.29
CA PHE A 209 -17.08 1.49 -0.42
C PHE A 209 -17.96 2.38 0.44
N THR A 210 -17.42 3.54 0.81
CA THR A 210 -18.23 4.61 1.38
C THR A 210 -18.94 5.34 0.25
N GLY A 211 -20.02 6.09 0.52
CA GLY A 211 -20.71 6.84 -0.54
C GLY A 211 -19.81 7.84 -1.30
N GLU A 212 -18.72 8.30 -0.68
CA GLU A 212 -17.74 9.20 -1.31
C GLU A 212 -16.64 8.45 -2.11
N THR A 213 -16.57 7.12 -1.96
CA THR A 213 -15.60 6.25 -2.65
C THR A 213 -16.27 5.28 -3.62
N GLU A 214 -17.59 5.33 -3.82
CA GLU A 214 -18.31 4.43 -4.72
C GLU A 214 -17.84 4.52 -6.18
N TRP A 215 -17.50 5.73 -6.65
CA TRP A 215 -16.94 5.96 -7.99
C TRP A 215 -15.66 5.14 -8.26
N ALA A 216 -14.91 4.79 -7.22
CA ALA A 216 -13.70 3.99 -7.36
C ALA A 216 -14.03 2.57 -7.83
N ARG A 217 -15.19 2.02 -7.42
CA ARG A 217 -15.67 0.73 -7.92
C ARG A 217 -15.85 0.77 -9.43
N ASP A 218 -16.57 1.77 -9.94
CA ASP A 218 -16.86 1.90 -11.36
C ASP A 218 -15.57 2.06 -12.18
N MET A 219 -14.60 2.81 -11.67
CA MET A 219 -13.29 2.95 -12.32
C MET A 219 -12.49 1.64 -12.35
N MET A 220 -12.50 0.85 -11.26
CA MET A 220 -11.84 -0.46 -11.27
C MET A 220 -12.50 -1.42 -12.26
N LEU A 221 -13.84 -1.44 -12.31
CA LEU A 221 -14.57 -2.27 -13.27
C LEU A 221 -14.28 -1.90 -14.74
N GLN A 222 -14.00 -0.62 -15.02
CA GLN A 222 -13.57 -0.16 -16.35
C GLN A 222 -12.13 -0.53 -16.71
N ILE A 223 -11.28 -0.83 -15.72
CA ILE A 223 -9.90 -1.28 -15.96
C ILE A 223 -9.86 -2.77 -16.34
N GLU A 224 -10.87 -3.53 -15.93
CA GLU A 224 -10.99 -4.98 -16.17
C GLU A 224 -11.86 -5.34 -17.40
N SER A 225 -12.52 -4.36 -18.02
CA SER A 225 -13.37 -4.51 -19.22
C SER A 225 -12.65 -4.10 -20.51
#